data_AF-A0A2A4TDX9-F1
#
_entry.id   AF-A0A2A4TDX9-F1
#
_cell.length_a   1.000
_cell.length_b   1.000
_cell.length_c   1.000
_cell.angle_alpha   90.00
_cell.angle_beta   90.00
_cell.angle_gamma   90.00
#
_symmetry.space_group_name_H-M   'P 1'
#
loop_
_entity.id
_entity.type
_entity.pdbx_description
1 polymer ?
#
loop_
_entity_poly.entity_id
_entity_poly.type
_entity_poly.pdbx_seq_one_letter_code
_entity_poly.pdbx_strand_id
1 'polypeptide(L)'
;MLTLIPLLLTLTPVAAAAGWTPPTLKIAVTLDKTSQAGAEVNGDVLAGFLGVIQMHDIAGLGGSAEETASWSAGRKGLRLMKIGGHFQLRDSNGNVRQLESGLGSRLVHNLEYFGMTPETLAHPVNRAELDRFIISSEGVEMVANLFLQAFDGSLTYQGQTTIPELGGEATLASGRLSLKQAMGRPLGALTALTQVRDIEGLRAFAAAYPAEMKTMDEEGVFAFILEKSQFWDDNPAKEAARKSIVRNAVSDRIFVSNYSWILSRADQFEFISRNSWEGRFVGNWHIHPPMVGKSRFHTTGGPSHPDIVSAAAKGRSLLFVFQSDGFDFYDLVDFDQRPYSVSDPSFVTRFRSQAWETRFAAEFTARYAVPGALAAH
;
A
#
# COMPACT_ATOMS: atom_id res chain seq x y z
N MET A 1 -6.79 -33.63 24.98
CA MET A 1 -8.13 -33.10 24.63
C MET A 1 -7.96 -31.64 24.27
N LEU A 2 -7.90 -31.35 22.98
CA LEU A 2 -7.95 -29.99 22.44
C LEU A 2 -9.42 -29.54 22.44
N THR A 3 -9.70 -28.39 23.01
CA THR A 3 -11.00 -27.73 22.86
C THR A 3 -10.80 -26.53 21.95
N LEU A 4 -11.41 -26.63 20.76
CA LEU A 4 -11.54 -25.57 19.77
C LEU A 4 -12.53 -24.49 20.25
N ILE A 5 -12.28 -23.30 19.73
CA ILE A 5 -12.98 -22.01 19.84
C ILE A 5 -14.41 -22.09 19.27
N PRO A 6 -15.36 -21.24 19.69
CA PRO A 6 -15.71 -20.12 18.79
C PRO A 6 -16.02 -18.82 19.58
N LEU A 7 -15.16 -17.81 19.47
CA LEU A 7 -15.55 -16.45 19.80
C LEU A 7 -16.09 -15.84 18.50
N LEU A 8 -17.42 -15.76 18.43
CA LEU A 8 -18.14 -14.91 17.51
C LEU A 8 -17.67 -13.47 17.70
N LEU A 9 -16.81 -12.97 16.82
CA LEU A 9 -16.75 -11.56 16.50
C LEU A 9 -17.58 -11.37 15.23
N THR A 10 -18.85 -11.07 15.49
CA THR A 10 -19.82 -10.66 14.48
C THR A 10 -19.27 -9.46 13.72
N LEU A 11 -19.10 -9.67 12.40
CA LEU A 11 -19.29 -8.71 11.32
C LEU A 11 -19.99 -7.43 11.79
N THR A 12 -19.22 -6.42 12.16
CA THR A 12 -19.69 -5.05 12.10
C THR A 12 -19.13 -4.49 10.79
N PRO A 13 -19.99 -4.09 9.83
CA PRO A 13 -19.53 -3.38 8.66
C PRO A 13 -18.88 -2.09 9.17
N VAL A 14 -17.62 -1.87 8.80
CA VAL A 14 -16.90 -0.63 9.08
C VAL A 14 -17.69 0.53 8.48
N ALA A 15 -18.54 1.15 9.29
CA ALA A 15 -19.25 2.37 8.99
C ALA A 15 -18.28 3.55 9.20
N ALA A 16 -17.27 3.64 8.35
CA ALA A 16 -16.35 4.78 8.25
C ALA A 16 -15.75 4.84 6.85
N ALA A 17 -16.59 4.96 5.82
CA ALA A 17 -16.15 5.17 4.45
C ALA A 17 -17.20 5.97 3.64
N ALA A 18 -17.67 7.08 4.21
CA ALA A 18 -18.32 8.13 3.42
C ALA A 18 -17.25 9.18 3.08
N GLY A 19 -16.58 9.00 1.94
CA GLY A 19 -15.53 9.90 1.48
C GLY A 19 -14.71 9.25 0.37
N TRP A 20 -14.89 9.76 -0.85
CA TRP A 20 -14.25 9.32 -2.11
C TRP A 20 -14.55 7.89 -2.55
N THR A 21 -15.26 7.74 -3.66
CA THR A 21 -15.28 6.52 -4.46
C THR A 21 -14.53 6.88 -5.74
N PRO A 22 -13.47 6.17 -6.15
CA PRO A 22 -12.87 6.43 -7.45
C PRO A 22 -13.98 6.36 -8.50
N PRO A 23 -14.06 7.33 -9.44
CA PRO A 23 -15.10 7.31 -10.44
C PRO A 23 -15.08 5.95 -11.14
N THR A 24 -16.26 5.31 -11.27
CA THR A 24 -16.36 4.07 -12.04
C THR A 24 -15.73 4.30 -13.41
N LEU A 25 -15.01 3.30 -13.94
CA LEU A 25 -14.27 3.35 -15.22
C LEU A 25 -15.06 3.93 -16.41
N LYS A 26 -16.40 4.02 -16.32
CA LYS A 26 -17.27 4.67 -17.30
C LYS A 26 -17.14 6.20 -17.38
N ILE A 27 -16.54 6.85 -16.38
CA ILE A 27 -16.24 8.29 -16.39
C ILE A 27 -14.75 8.45 -16.76
N ALA A 28 -14.37 7.94 -17.94
CA ALA A 28 -13.01 8.03 -18.44
C ALA A 28 -12.73 9.45 -18.96
N VAL A 29 -11.73 10.11 -18.38
CA VAL A 29 -11.30 11.47 -18.73
C VAL A 29 -10.56 11.46 -20.06
N THR A 30 -10.85 12.43 -20.94
CA THR A 30 -9.98 12.76 -22.07
C THR A 30 -8.95 13.78 -21.61
N LEU A 31 -7.68 13.38 -21.53
CA LEU A 31 -6.57 14.32 -21.42
C LEU A 31 -5.98 14.54 -22.80
N ASP A 32 -6.20 15.72 -23.36
CA ASP A 32 -5.45 16.16 -24.52
C ASP A 32 -4.04 16.58 -24.08
N LYS A 33 -3.08 15.67 -24.27
CA LYS A 33 -1.65 15.86 -23.96
C LYS A 33 -0.90 16.68 -25.02
N THR A 34 -1.57 17.18 -26.07
CA THR A 34 -0.87 17.70 -27.26
C THR A 34 -0.83 19.23 -27.42
N SER A 35 -1.52 20.01 -26.59
CA SER A 35 -1.59 21.46 -26.79
C SER A 35 -0.76 22.27 -25.78
N GLN A 36 0.05 23.21 -26.29
CA GLN A 36 0.68 24.29 -25.50
C GLN A 36 -0.36 25.23 -24.82
N ALA A 37 -1.66 24.95 -24.95
CA ALA A 37 -2.77 25.73 -24.41
C ALA A 37 -3.27 25.24 -23.03
N GLY A 38 -2.63 24.22 -22.44
CA GLY A 38 -3.02 23.60 -21.17
C GLY A 38 -3.99 22.43 -21.36
N ALA A 39 -4.00 21.49 -20.41
CA ALA A 39 -4.92 20.36 -20.42
C ALA A 39 -6.29 20.79 -19.90
N GLU A 40 -7.35 20.51 -20.64
CA GLU A 40 -8.71 20.67 -20.12
C GLU A 40 -8.92 19.73 -18.94
N VAL A 41 -9.43 20.30 -17.87
CA VAL A 41 -9.67 19.62 -16.60
C VAL A 41 -11.14 19.26 -16.56
N ASN A 42 -11.44 17.97 -16.43
CA ASN A 42 -12.81 17.55 -16.17
C ASN A 42 -13.28 18.13 -14.82
N GLY A 43 -14.42 18.81 -14.81
CA GLY A 43 -14.95 19.50 -13.64
C GLY A 43 -15.23 18.57 -12.45
N ASP A 44 -15.68 17.34 -12.71
CA ASP A 44 -15.96 16.36 -11.66
C ASP A 44 -14.67 15.84 -11.02
N VAL A 45 -13.64 15.61 -11.82
CA VAL A 45 -12.30 15.23 -11.33
C VAL A 45 -11.69 16.36 -10.51
N LEU A 46 -11.81 17.61 -10.96
CA LEU A 46 -11.32 18.77 -10.20
C LEU A 46 -12.06 18.92 -8.88
N ALA A 47 -13.39 18.85 -8.90
CA ALA A 47 -14.21 18.98 -7.69
C ALA A 47 -13.92 17.85 -6.69
N GLY A 48 -13.81 16.60 -7.18
CA GLY A 48 -13.44 15.46 -6.35
C GLY A 48 -12.04 15.60 -5.76
N PHE A 49 -11.05 16.01 -6.57
CA PHE A 49 -9.67 16.27 -6.12
C PHE A 49 -9.63 17.35 -5.03
N LEU A 50 -10.22 18.51 -5.28
CA LEU A 50 -10.21 19.63 -4.33
C LEU A 50 -10.96 19.28 -3.04
N GLY A 51 -12.09 18.58 -3.15
CA GLY A 51 -12.87 18.15 -1.99
C GLY A 51 -12.09 17.21 -1.06
N VAL A 52 -11.31 16.28 -1.61
CA VAL A 52 -10.47 15.38 -0.80
C VAL A 52 -9.32 16.14 -0.14
N ILE A 53 -8.60 17.01 -0.88
CA ILE A 53 -7.54 17.84 -0.31
C ILE A 53 -8.08 18.73 0.81
N GLN A 54 -9.25 19.35 0.61
CA GLN A 54 -9.90 20.20 1.60
C GLN A 54 -10.32 19.41 2.85
N MET A 55 -11.02 18.28 2.66
CA MET A 55 -11.58 17.49 3.77
C MET A 55 -10.49 16.90 4.68
N HIS A 56 -9.37 16.48 4.10
CA HIS A 56 -8.30 15.82 4.83
C HIS A 56 -7.08 16.71 5.08
N ASP A 57 -7.14 17.99 4.69
CA ASP A 57 -6.03 18.95 4.74
C ASP A 57 -4.69 18.35 4.27
N ILE A 58 -4.71 17.69 3.12
CA ILE A 58 -3.58 16.89 2.65
C ILE A 58 -2.37 17.81 2.41
N ALA A 59 -1.32 17.59 3.20
CA ALA A 59 -0.10 18.39 3.22
C ALA A 59 -0.33 19.89 3.53
N GLY A 60 -1.36 20.24 4.30
CA GLY A 60 -1.66 21.63 4.67
C GLY A 60 -2.28 22.46 3.54
N LEU A 61 -2.76 21.80 2.47
CA LEU A 61 -3.29 22.45 1.28
C LEU A 61 -4.80 22.70 1.35
N GLY A 62 -5.46 22.44 2.47
CA GLY A 62 -6.91 22.47 2.60
C GLY A 62 -7.52 23.82 2.28
N GLY A 63 -6.96 24.91 2.82
CA GLY A 63 -7.42 26.27 2.53
C GLY A 63 -7.21 26.68 1.07
N SER A 64 -6.07 26.30 0.50
CA SER A 64 -5.74 26.53 -0.92
C SER A 64 -6.71 25.81 -1.85
N ALA A 65 -7.12 24.59 -1.48
CA ALA A 65 -8.12 23.81 -2.19
C ALA A 65 -9.53 24.41 -2.07
N GLU A 66 -9.93 24.89 -0.89
CA GLU A 66 -11.22 25.55 -0.67
C GLU A 66 -11.37 26.85 -1.50
N GLU A 67 -10.34 27.70 -1.52
CA GLU A 67 -10.32 28.90 -2.34
C GLU A 67 -10.42 28.56 -3.83
N THR A 68 -9.70 27.53 -4.26
CA THR A 68 -9.69 27.07 -5.65
C THR A 68 -11.04 26.47 -6.04
N ALA A 69 -11.67 25.70 -5.16
CA ALA A 69 -12.99 25.13 -5.37
C ALA A 69 -14.04 26.24 -5.54
N SER A 70 -14.03 27.21 -4.62
CA SER A 70 -14.89 28.39 -4.66
C SER A 70 -14.71 29.20 -5.94
N TRP A 71 -13.45 29.40 -6.37
CA TRP A 71 -13.16 30.09 -7.64
C TRP A 71 -13.66 29.30 -8.85
N SER A 72 -13.48 27.97 -8.86
CA SER A 72 -13.83 27.11 -9.99
C SER A 72 -15.33 26.86 -10.15
N ALA A 73 -16.12 27.07 -9.09
CA ALA A 73 -17.55 26.79 -9.07
C ALA A 73 -18.30 27.56 -10.17
N GLY A 74 -19.05 26.81 -11.00
CA GLY A 74 -19.84 27.36 -12.11
C GLY A 74 -19.03 27.83 -13.33
N ARG A 75 -17.69 27.72 -13.30
CA ARG A 75 -16.84 28.04 -14.46
C ARG A 75 -16.76 26.86 -15.42
N LYS A 76 -16.57 27.15 -16.71
CA LYS A 76 -16.49 26.16 -17.79
C LYS A 76 -15.13 26.20 -18.49
N GLY A 77 -14.77 25.10 -19.15
CA GLY A 77 -13.55 24.98 -19.95
C GLY A 77 -12.29 25.25 -19.14
N LEU A 78 -12.24 24.75 -17.89
CA LEU A 78 -11.10 24.94 -17.01
C LEU A 78 -9.88 24.23 -17.58
N ARG A 79 -8.76 24.94 -17.70
CA ARG A 79 -7.49 24.41 -18.19
C ARG A 79 -6.40 24.60 -17.17
N LEU A 80 -5.66 23.53 -16.88
CA LEU A 80 -4.45 23.59 -16.08
C LEU A 80 -3.27 23.99 -16.98
N MET A 81 -2.56 25.03 -16.58
CA MET A 81 -1.39 25.54 -17.28
C MET A 81 -0.20 25.64 -16.33
N LYS A 82 1.02 25.46 -16.86
CA LYS A 82 2.27 25.76 -16.17
C LYS A 82 3.00 26.86 -16.93
N ILE A 83 3.03 28.09 -16.38
CA ILE A 83 3.65 29.26 -17.01
C ILE A 83 4.71 29.83 -16.07
N GLY A 84 5.94 29.97 -16.56
CA GLY A 84 7.04 30.51 -15.76
C GLY A 84 7.34 29.70 -14.48
N GLY A 85 7.05 28.39 -14.49
CA GLY A 85 7.20 27.52 -13.32
C GLY A 85 6.00 27.50 -12.36
N HIS A 86 5.02 28.38 -12.55
CA HIS A 86 3.82 28.46 -11.72
C HIS A 86 2.64 27.73 -12.34
N PHE A 87 1.84 27.08 -11.52
CA PHE A 87 0.61 26.41 -11.94
C PHE A 87 -0.57 27.37 -11.85
N GLN A 88 -1.44 27.35 -12.85
CA GLN A 88 -2.65 28.17 -12.85
C GLN A 88 -3.81 27.43 -13.53
N LEU A 89 -5.03 27.69 -13.05
CA LEU A 89 -6.26 27.35 -13.77
C LEU A 89 -6.71 28.56 -14.58
N ARG A 90 -7.09 28.32 -15.83
CA ARG A 90 -7.70 29.32 -16.71
C ARG A 90 -9.08 28.85 -17.16
N ASP A 91 -10.09 29.70 -17.08
CA ASP A 91 -11.43 29.38 -17.60
C ASP A 91 -11.59 29.77 -19.08
N SER A 92 -12.73 29.41 -19.68
CA SER A 92 -13.06 29.73 -21.08
C SER A 92 -13.11 31.23 -21.39
N ASN A 93 -13.26 32.08 -20.37
CA ASN A 93 -13.33 33.54 -20.49
C ASN A 93 -11.96 34.19 -20.29
N GLY A 94 -10.90 33.40 -20.07
CA GLY A 94 -9.54 33.89 -19.86
C GLY A 94 -9.24 34.30 -18.42
N ASN A 95 -10.17 34.13 -17.47
CA ASN A 95 -9.90 34.40 -16.06
C ASN A 95 -8.92 33.38 -15.51
N VAL A 96 -8.01 33.82 -14.64
CA VAL A 96 -6.93 32.99 -14.11
C VAL A 96 -6.98 32.91 -12.59
N ARG A 97 -6.76 31.71 -12.06
CA ARG A 97 -6.42 31.45 -10.67
C ARG A 97 -5.04 30.84 -10.60
N GLN A 98 -4.10 31.54 -9.96
CA GLN A 98 -2.82 30.96 -9.59
C GLN A 98 -3.05 29.88 -8.54
N LEU A 99 -2.42 28.73 -8.72
CA LEU A 99 -2.42 27.64 -7.76
C LEU A 99 -1.13 27.71 -6.94
N GLU A 100 -1.25 27.36 -5.67
CA GLU A 100 -0.09 27.00 -4.88
C GLU A 100 0.67 25.85 -5.55
N SER A 101 2.01 25.89 -5.54
CA SER A 101 2.84 24.93 -6.27
C SER A 101 2.56 23.48 -5.88
N GLY A 102 2.32 23.21 -4.58
CA GLY A 102 1.98 21.88 -4.08
C GLY A 102 0.64 21.38 -4.62
N LEU A 103 -0.38 22.24 -4.61
CA LEU A 103 -1.71 21.93 -5.14
C LEU A 103 -1.67 21.69 -6.66
N GLY A 104 -0.98 22.56 -7.40
CA GLY A 104 -0.82 22.45 -8.84
C GLY A 104 -0.12 21.16 -9.26
N SER A 105 0.99 20.79 -8.59
CA SER A 105 1.70 19.55 -8.87
C SER A 105 0.85 18.31 -8.58
N ARG A 106 0.09 18.30 -7.48
CA ARG A 106 -0.79 17.18 -7.12
C ARG A 106 -1.97 17.02 -8.10
N LEU A 107 -2.48 18.13 -8.63
CA LEU A 107 -3.50 18.12 -9.66
C LEU A 107 -2.94 17.56 -10.98
N VAL A 108 -1.71 17.92 -11.38
CA VAL A 108 -1.05 17.32 -12.56
C VAL A 108 -1.00 15.80 -12.43
N HIS A 109 -0.52 15.29 -11.30
CA HIS A 109 -0.41 13.85 -11.06
C HIS A 109 -1.76 13.12 -11.06
N ASN A 110 -2.80 13.72 -10.45
CA ASN A 110 -4.15 13.16 -10.53
C ASN A 110 -4.66 13.12 -11.97
N LEU A 111 -4.45 14.19 -12.72
CA LEU A 111 -4.81 14.22 -14.13
C LEU A 111 -4.06 13.14 -14.90
N GLU A 112 -2.75 13.04 -14.77
CA GLU A 112 -1.96 11.95 -15.36
C GLU A 112 -2.54 10.56 -15.05
N TYR A 113 -2.89 10.32 -13.78
CA TYR A 113 -3.47 9.05 -13.34
C TYR A 113 -4.78 8.72 -14.06
N PHE A 114 -5.77 9.62 -13.99
CA PHE A 114 -7.06 9.40 -14.64
C PHE A 114 -6.97 9.47 -16.17
N GLY A 115 -5.98 10.18 -16.70
CA GLY A 115 -5.66 10.25 -18.13
C GLY A 115 -5.15 8.96 -18.73
N MET A 116 -4.73 7.97 -17.91
CA MET A 116 -4.42 6.62 -18.40
C MET A 116 -5.68 5.82 -18.76
N THR A 117 -6.86 6.24 -18.31
CA THR A 117 -8.11 5.45 -18.45
C THR A 117 -8.47 5.15 -19.91
N PRO A 118 -8.47 6.12 -20.85
CA PRO A 118 -8.84 5.85 -22.23
C PRO A 118 -7.95 4.79 -22.89
N GLU A 119 -6.63 4.91 -22.73
CA GLU A 119 -5.65 3.97 -23.27
C GLU A 119 -5.78 2.59 -22.61
N THR A 120 -6.00 2.57 -21.29
CA THR A 120 -6.21 1.33 -20.53
C THR A 120 -7.46 0.58 -20.98
N LEU A 121 -8.56 1.30 -21.28
CA LEU A 121 -9.81 0.70 -21.74
C LEU A 121 -9.75 0.27 -23.22
N ALA A 122 -9.10 1.05 -24.07
CA ALA A 122 -8.94 0.72 -25.49
C ALA A 122 -7.98 -0.46 -25.69
N HIS A 123 -6.93 -0.53 -24.87
CA HIS A 123 -5.87 -1.52 -24.97
C HIS A 123 -5.51 -2.13 -23.61
N PRO A 124 -6.41 -2.92 -22.98
CA PRO A 124 -6.12 -3.53 -21.67
C PRO A 124 -4.85 -4.37 -21.69
N VAL A 125 -4.04 -4.26 -20.64
CA VAL A 125 -2.80 -5.04 -20.50
C VAL A 125 -3.16 -6.51 -20.33
N ASN A 126 -2.79 -7.35 -21.28
CA ASN A 126 -3.11 -8.79 -21.20
C ASN A 126 -2.04 -9.58 -20.44
N ARG A 127 -2.38 -10.81 -20.06
CA ARG A 127 -1.50 -11.70 -19.30
C ARG A 127 -0.18 -11.99 -20.02
N ALA A 128 -0.22 -12.23 -21.33
CA ALA A 128 0.99 -12.52 -22.11
C ALA A 128 1.95 -11.32 -22.19
N GLU A 129 1.44 -10.09 -22.15
CA GLU A 129 2.28 -8.88 -22.01
C GLU A 129 2.98 -8.84 -20.65
N LEU A 130 2.25 -9.12 -19.56
CA LEU A 130 2.83 -9.15 -18.22
C LEU A 130 3.85 -10.26 -18.06
N ASP A 131 3.53 -11.48 -18.50
CA ASP A 131 4.41 -12.63 -18.35
C ASP A 131 5.75 -12.40 -19.05
N ARG A 132 5.73 -11.86 -20.27
CA ARG A 132 6.96 -11.51 -21.01
C ARG A 132 7.84 -10.54 -20.25
N PHE A 133 7.25 -9.53 -19.61
CA PHE A 133 8.03 -8.59 -18.81
C PHE A 133 8.57 -9.27 -17.55
N ILE A 134 7.72 -9.96 -16.81
CA ILE A 134 8.03 -10.49 -15.48
C ILE A 134 9.15 -11.53 -15.52
N ILE A 135 9.19 -12.38 -16.54
CA ILE A 135 10.24 -13.40 -16.70
C ILE A 135 11.48 -12.88 -17.47
N SER A 136 11.46 -11.63 -17.94
CA SER A 136 12.64 -11.01 -18.53
C SER A 136 13.71 -10.76 -17.45
N SER A 137 14.97 -10.58 -17.85
CA SER A 137 16.04 -10.26 -16.90
C SER A 137 15.75 -8.99 -16.08
N GLU A 138 15.15 -7.96 -16.70
CA GLU A 138 14.74 -6.74 -16.00
C GLU A 138 13.60 -7.00 -15.01
N GLY A 139 12.61 -7.80 -15.40
CA GLY A 139 11.49 -8.18 -14.53
C GLY A 139 11.93 -9.01 -13.32
N VAL A 140 12.82 -9.98 -13.54
CA VAL A 140 13.37 -10.81 -12.46
C VAL A 140 14.16 -9.97 -11.46
N GLU A 141 15.01 -9.04 -11.93
CA GLU A 141 15.75 -8.14 -11.05
C GLU A 141 14.83 -7.15 -10.32
N MET A 142 13.81 -6.64 -11.00
CA MET A 142 12.78 -5.80 -10.36
C MET A 142 12.10 -6.56 -9.21
N VAL A 143 11.64 -7.79 -9.45
CA VAL A 143 10.98 -8.61 -8.41
C VAL A 143 11.94 -8.95 -7.27
N ALA A 144 13.20 -9.29 -7.58
CA ALA A 144 14.21 -9.52 -6.55
C ALA A 144 14.41 -8.28 -5.66
N ASN A 145 14.46 -7.09 -6.25
CA ASN A 145 14.64 -5.84 -5.52
C ASN A 145 13.43 -5.52 -4.62
N LEU A 146 12.21 -5.89 -4.99
CA LEU A 146 11.04 -5.78 -4.10
C LEU A 146 11.24 -6.59 -2.81
N PHE A 147 11.69 -7.83 -2.93
CA PHE A 147 11.93 -8.67 -1.74
C PHE A 147 13.10 -8.18 -0.90
N LEU A 148 14.19 -7.73 -1.52
CA LEU A 148 15.31 -7.13 -0.79
C LEU A 148 14.87 -5.89 -0.01
N GLN A 149 14.09 -5.02 -0.65
CA GLN A 149 13.53 -3.83 0.00
C GLN A 149 12.61 -4.21 1.17
N ALA A 150 11.85 -5.30 1.03
CA ALA A 150 11.03 -5.80 2.13
C ALA A 150 11.89 -6.28 3.30
N PHE A 151 13.05 -6.91 3.04
CA PHE A 151 13.97 -7.34 4.09
C PHE A 151 14.54 -6.18 4.90
N ASP A 152 14.76 -5.02 4.26
CA ASP A 152 15.21 -3.81 4.95
C ASP A 152 14.15 -3.26 5.92
N GLY A 153 12.87 -3.58 5.69
CA GLY A 153 11.77 -3.25 6.59
C GLY A 153 11.44 -4.34 7.61
N SER A 154 12.29 -5.37 7.76
CA SER A 154 12.05 -6.48 8.69
C SER A 154 12.08 -6.01 10.16
N LEU A 155 11.25 -6.65 10.97
CA LEU A 155 11.15 -6.38 12.40
C LEU A 155 11.32 -7.67 13.18
N THR A 156 12.13 -7.63 14.23
CA THR A 156 12.30 -8.74 15.17
C THR A 156 11.68 -8.38 16.50
N TYR A 157 10.73 -9.19 16.95
CA TYR A 157 10.09 -9.04 18.25
C TYR A 157 9.91 -10.42 18.89
N GLN A 158 10.35 -10.54 20.15
CA GLN A 158 10.29 -11.81 20.91
C GLN A 158 10.94 -13.01 20.19
N GLY A 159 12.03 -12.77 19.47
CA GLY A 159 12.76 -13.82 18.74
C GLY A 159 12.08 -14.27 17.44
N GLN A 160 10.96 -13.66 17.06
CA GLN A 160 10.33 -13.87 15.77
C GLN A 160 10.62 -12.68 14.86
N THR A 161 11.16 -12.97 13.67
CA THR A 161 11.37 -11.99 12.62
C THR A 161 10.25 -12.06 11.62
N THR A 162 9.74 -10.91 11.24
CA THR A 162 8.67 -10.75 10.26
C THR A 162 9.09 -9.72 9.22
N ILE A 163 8.77 -10.02 7.96
CA ILE A 163 9.13 -9.22 6.81
C ILE A 163 7.83 -8.58 6.28
N PRO A 164 7.81 -7.27 5.98
CA PRO A 164 6.67 -6.61 5.36
C PRO A 164 6.20 -7.26 4.07
N GLU A 165 4.89 -7.31 3.90
CA GLU A 165 4.32 -7.08 2.58
C GLU A 165 4.58 -5.64 2.14
N LEU A 166 4.96 -5.49 0.87
CA LEU A 166 5.04 -4.23 0.14
C LEU A 166 4.00 -4.26 -0.97
N GLY A 167 3.52 -3.09 -1.37
CA GLY A 167 2.61 -3.00 -2.49
C GLY A 167 2.42 -1.58 -2.99
N GLY A 168 1.60 -1.45 -4.02
CA GLY A 168 1.35 -0.18 -4.69
C GLY A 168 0.48 -0.32 -5.92
N GLU A 169 0.72 0.52 -6.91
CA GLU A 169 0.03 0.48 -8.20
C GLU A 169 1.02 0.26 -9.35
N ALA A 170 0.54 -0.48 -10.35
CA ALA A 170 1.33 -0.92 -11.48
C ALA A 170 0.86 -0.22 -12.76
N THR A 171 1.83 0.22 -13.55
CA THR A 171 1.60 0.81 -14.88
C THR A 171 2.48 0.14 -15.92
N LEU A 172 2.02 0.10 -17.17
CA LEU A 172 2.79 -0.43 -18.30
C LEU A 172 2.90 0.66 -19.37
N ALA A 173 4.13 1.14 -19.59
CA ALA A 173 4.44 2.17 -20.58
C ALA A 173 5.58 1.68 -21.48
N SER A 174 5.42 1.78 -22.81
CA SER A 174 6.47 1.41 -23.78
C SER A 174 7.06 0.00 -23.57
N GLY A 175 6.25 -0.96 -23.12
CA GLY A 175 6.67 -2.33 -22.83
C GLY A 175 7.37 -2.55 -21.48
N ARG A 176 7.50 -1.51 -20.65
CA ARG A 176 8.12 -1.57 -19.32
C ARG A 176 7.07 -1.49 -18.21
N LEU A 177 7.06 -2.49 -17.33
CA LEU A 177 6.21 -2.49 -16.13
C LEU A 177 6.87 -1.62 -15.07
N SER A 178 6.13 -0.67 -14.53
CA SER A 178 6.53 0.16 -13.41
C SER A 178 5.67 -0.17 -12.20
N LEU A 179 6.30 -0.66 -11.14
CA LEU A 179 5.67 -0.93 -9.85
C LEU A 179 5.95 0.24 -8.91
N LYS A 180 5.01 1.17 -8.82
CA LYS A 180 5.12 2.32 -7.89
C LYS A 180 4.63 1.86 -6.54
N GLN A 181 5.53 1.84 -5.57
CA GLN A 181 5.21 1.43 -4.20
C GLN A 181 4.47 2.54 -3.46
N ALA A 182 3.38 2.17 -2.80
CA ALA A 182 2.68 3.08 -1.91
C ALA A 182 3.56 3.50 -0.73
N MET A 183 3.30 4.69 -0.19
CA MET A 183 4.06 5.27 0.92
C MET A 183 4.31 4.23 2.03
N GLY A 184 5.57 4.18 2.46
CA GLY A 184 6.04 3.20 3.42
C GLY A 184 5.31 3.34 4.76
N ARG A 185 5.05 2.18 5.37
CA ARG A 185 4.66 2.06 6.77
C ARG A 185 5.56 2.93 7.65
N PRO A 186 5.08 3.40 8.81
CA PRO A 186 5.89 4.20 9.72
C PRO A 186 6.95 3.33 10.42
N LEU A 187 8.00 2.92 9.69
CA LEU A 187 9.00 1.96 10.13
C LEU A 187 9.72 2.44 11.40
N GLY A 188 9.94 3.74 11.56
CA GLY A 188 10.48 4.32 12.79
C GLY A 188 9.60 4.05 14.00
N ALA A 189 8.29 4.29 13.89
CA ALA A 189 7.34 3.99 14.96
C ALA A 189 7.21 2.48 15.19
N LEU A 190 7.14 1.65 14.15
CA LEU A 190 7.10 0.19 14.32
C LEU A 190 8.38 -0.34 14.98
N THR A 191 9.54 0.21 14.64
CA THR A 191 10.82 -0.12 15.28
C THR A 191 10.82 0.27 16.75
N ALA A 192 10.33 1.47 17.09
CA ALA A 192 10.16 1.89 18.48
C ALA A 192 9.17 0.99 19.24
N LEU A 193 8.09 0.57 18.58
CA LEU A 193 7.08 -0.33 19.14
C LEU A 193 7.71 -1.70 19.50
N THR A 194 8.69 -2.20 18.72
CA THR A 194 9.43 -3.43 19.07
C THR A 194 10.21 -3.33 20.39
N GLN A 195 10.37 -2.14 20.98
CA GLN A 195 11.05 -1.94 22.27
C GLN A 195 10.07 -1.90 23.45
N VAL A 196 8.76 -1.84 23.20
CA VAL A 196 7.75 -1.83 24.27
C VAL A 196 7.68 -3.21 24.96
N ARG A 197 7.78 -3.22 26.29
CA ARG A 197 7.76 -4.46 27.11
C ARG A 197 6.66 -4.48 28.17
N ASP A 198 6.14 -3.32 28.50
CA ASP A 198 5.20 -3.08 29.60
C ASP A 198 4.40 -1.79 29.38
N ILE A 199 3.58 -1.44 30.37
CA ILE A 199 2.67 -0.31 30.26
C ILE A 199 3.39 1.04 30.21
N GLU A 200 4.54 1.16 30.88
CA GLU A 200 5.34 2.39 30.87
C GLU A 200 5.93 2.61 29.47
N GLY A 201 6.46 1.54 28.86
CA GLY A 201 6.90 1.56 27.48
C GLY A 201 5.77 1.92 26.51
N LEU A 202 4.56 1.39 26.70
CA LEU A 202 3.41 1.70 25.85
C LEU A 202 2.97 3.17 26.01
N ARG A 203 2.98 3.71 27.23
CA ARG A 203 2.71 5.14 27.50
C ARG A 203 3.75 6.04 26.84
N ALA A 204 5.04 5.70 26.99
CA ALA A 204 6.13 6.45 26.39
C ALA A 204 6.03 6.44 24.85
N PHE A 205 5.70 5.29 24.27
CA PHE A 205 5.46 5.16 22.84
C PHE A 205 4.30 6.06 22.37
N ALA A 206 3.15 6.00 23.04
CA ALA A 206 1.98 6.80 22.68
C ALA A 206 2.24 8.32 22.78
N ALA A 207 3.08 8.75 23.73
CA ALA A 207 3.50 10.15 23.86
C ALA A 207 4.47 10.59 22.75
N ALA A 208 5.37 9.70 22.32
CA ALA A 208 6.38 10.00 21.31
C ALA A 208 5.83 9.92 19.87
N TYR A 209 4.84 9.07 19.62
CA TYR A 209 4.28 8.78 18.29
C TYR A 209 2.74 8.92 18.27
N PRO A 210 2.17 10.09 18.60
CA PRO A 210 0.73 10.23 18.78
C PRO A 210 -0.07 10.04 17.47
N ALA A 211 0.49 10.44 16.33
CA ALA A 211 -0.16 10.27 15.03
C ALA A 211 -0.16 8.79 14.61
N GLU A 212 0.98 8.12 14.70
CA GLU A 212 1.11 6.71 14.37
C GLU A 212 0.35 5.83 15.33
N MET A 213 0.29 6.17 16.62
CA MET A 213 -0.53 5.48 17.61
C MET A 213 -2.01 5.46 17.20
N LYS A 214 -2.54 6.59 16.71
CA LYS A 214 -3.93 6.67 16.24
C LYS A 214 -4.20 5.75 15.04
N THR A 215 -3.26 5.67 14.10
CA THR A 215 -3.36 4.78 12.93
C THR A 215 -3.06 3.31 13.30
N MET A 216 -2.20 3.07 14.29
CA MET A 216 -1.85 1.74 14.74
C MET A 216 -2.93 1.11 15.63
N ASP A 217 -3.70 1.93 16.31
CA ASP A 217 -4.69 1.49 17.27
C ASP A 217 -6.12 1.75 16.79
N GLU A 218 -6.39 1.53 15.50
CA GLU A 218 -7.72 1.73 14.91
C GLU A 218 -8.82 0.92 15.63
N GLU A 219 -8.47 -0.24 16.17
CA GLU A 219 -9.37 -1.10 16.96
C GLU A 219 -9.43 -0.71 18.46
N GLY A 220 -8.61 0.26 18.89
CA GLY A 220 -8.59 0.77 20.26
C GLY A 220 -8.00 -0.16 21.31
N VAL A 221 -7.25 -1.20 20.92
CA VAL A 221 -6.64 -2.19 21.82
C VAL A 221 -5.63 -1.54 22.77
N PHE A 222 -4.71 -0.73 22.26
CA PHE A 222 -3.72 -0.05 23.07
C PHE A 222 -4.35 1.01 23.97
N ALA A 223 -5.31 1.79 23.45
CA ALA A 223 -6.08 2.76 24.22
C ALA A 223 -6.83 2.07 25.37
N PHE A 224 -7.47 0.93 25.11
CA PHE A 224 -8.13 0.12 26.13
C PHE A 224 -7.13 -0.37 27.19
N ILE A 225 -5.97 -0.88 26.80
CA ILE A 225 -4.93 -1.32 27.73
C ILE A 225 -4.45 -0.14 28.60
N LEU A 226 -4.17 1.01 28.00
CA LEU A 226 -3.74 2.23 28.69
C LEU A 226 -4.80 2.70 29.69
N GLU A 227 -6.07 2.72 29.29
CA GLU A 227 -7.20 3.07 30.16
C GLU A 227 -7.34 2.08 31.32
N LYS A 228 -7.34 0.76 31.06
CA LYS A 228 -7.54 -0.25 32.11
C LYS A 228 -6.35 -0.40 33.05
N SER A 229 -5.16 -0.02 32.60
CA SER A 229 -3.95 -0.13 33.42
C SER A 229 -4.00 0.66 34.73
N GLN A 230 -4.80 1.73 34.81
CA GLN A 230 -4.98 2.51 36.03
C GLN A 230 -5.69 1.72 37.15
N PHE A 231 -6.34 0.61 36.81
CA PHE A 231 -7.04 -0.27 37.77
C PHE A 231 -6.28 -1.55 38.07
N TRP A 232 -5.06 -1.70 37.56
CA TRP A 232 -4.23 -2.87 37.84
C TRP A 232 -3.71 -2.82 39.27
N ASP A 233 -3.84 -3.93 40.00
CA ASP A 233 -3.36 -4.04 41.37
C ASP A 233 -1.84 -4.16 41.43
N ASP A 234 -1.18 -3.56 42.43
CA ASP A 234 0.29 -3.62 42.59
C ASP A 234 0.81 -4.97 43.06
N ASN A 235 0.01 -6.04 42.93
CA ASN A 235 0.39 -7.39 43.32
C ASN A 235 1.55 -7.90 42.45
N PRO A 236 2.73 -8.19 43.03
CA PRO A 236 3.89 -8.70 42.29
C PRO A 236 3.59 -10.02 41.57
N ALA A 237 2.71 -10.85 42.12
CA ALA A 237 2.33 -12.14 41.51
C ALA A 237 1.61 -11.98 40.15
N LYS A 238 1.05 -10.80 39.86
CA LYS A 238 0.35 -10.49 38.60
C LYS A 238 1.18 -9.67 37.62
N GLU A 239 2.38 -9.26 37.98
CA GLU A 239 3.24 -8.42 37.13
C GLU A 239 3.53 -9.09 35.78
N ALA A 240 3.88 -10.38 35.80
CA ALA A 240 4.17 -11.15 34.58
C ALA A 240 2.97 -11.20 33.61
N ALA A 241 1.74 -11.37 34.15
CA ALA A 241 0.52 -11.38 33.36
C ALA A 241 0.24 -10.02 32.72
N ARG A 242 0.41 -8.93 33.48
CA ARG A 242 0.27 -7.55 32.99
C ARG A 242 1.25 -7.23 31.87
N LYS A 243 2.53 -7.59 32.04
CA LYS A 243 3.54 -7.49 30.97
C LYS A 243 3.18 -8.35 29.77
N SER A 244 2.57 -9.52 29.96
CA SER A 244 2.14 -10.38 28.85
C SER A 244 1.02 -9.76 28.02
N ILE A 245 0.05 -9.09 28.65
CA ILE A 245 -1.05 -8.42 27.94
C ILE A 245 -0.51 -7.37 26.96
N VAL A 246 0.37 -6.48 27.45
CA VAL A 246 1.00 -5.46 26.61
C VAL A 246 1.81 -6.12 25.49
N ARG A 247 2.62 -7.11 25.87
CA ARG A 247 3.50 -7.79 24.92
C ARG A 247 2.75 -8.49 23.78
N ASN A 248 1.59 -9.08 24.08
CA ASN A 248 0.75 -9.74 23.09
C ASN A 248 0.09 -8.73 22.17
N ALA A 249 -0.44 -7.61 22.71
CA ALA A 249 -1.00 -6.55 21.88
C ALA A 249 0.04 -5.93 20.92
N VAL A 250 1.26 -5.70 21.42
CA VAL A 250 2.39 -5.24 20.60
C VAL A 250 2.75 -6.26 19.52
N SER A 251 2.80 -7.54 19.89
CA SER A 251 3.05 -8.65 18.97
C SER A 251 2.05 -8.64 17.83
N ASP A 252 0.76 -8.69 18.15
CA ASP A 252 -0.33 -8.72 17.18
C ASP A 252 -0.25 -7.52 16.25
N ARG A 253 0.01 -6.31 16.77
CA ARG A 253 0.11 -5.12 15.91
C ARG A 253 1.29 -5.19 14.95
N ILE A 254 2.46 -5.63 15.42
CA ILE A 254 3.64 -5.81 14.56
C ILE A 254 3.31 -6.81 13.45
N PHE A 255 2.70 -7.96 13.77
CA PHE A 255 2.35 -8.97 12.77
C PHE A 255 1.28 -8.51 11.78
N VAL A 256 0.17 -7.94 12.24
CA VAL A 256 -0.90 -7.45 11.36
C VAL A 256 -0.39 -6.36 10.42
N SER A 257 0.45 -5.44 10.92
CA SER A 257 1.07 -4.40 10.10
C SER A 257 2.08 -4.92 9.07
N ASN A 258 2.49 -6.18 9.19
CA ASN A 258 3.44 -6.83 8.29
C ASN A 258 2.79 -7.77 7.27
N TYR A 259 1.57 -8.26 7.51
CA TYR A 259 0.84 -9.18 6.64
C TYR A 259 -0.35 -8.55 5.90
N SER A 260 -0.39 -7.22 5.82
CA SER A 260 -1.44 -6.56 5.06
C SER A 260 -0.91 -5.33 4.33
N TRP A 261 -1.07 -5.35 3.01
CA TRP A 261 -0.97 -4.15 2.18
C TRP A 261 -2.39 -3.67 1.82
N ILE A 262 -2.98 -2.84 2.68
CA ILE A 262 -4.25 -2.19 2.40
C ILE A 262 -4.08 -0.70 2.66
N LEU A 263 -4.21 0.11 1.60
CA LEU A 263 -4.30 1.56 1.74
C LEU A 263 -5.72 1.97 2.08
N SER A 264 -5.86 2.92 3.00
CA SER A 264 -7.10 3.69 3.09
C SER A 264 -7.31 4.48 1.79
N ARG A 265 -8.55 4.91 1.55
CA ARG A 265 -8.87 5.71 0.36
C ARG A 265 -8.12 7.04 0.32
N ALA A 266 -7.96 7.69 1.47
CA ALA A 266 -7.21 8.94 1.59
C ALA A 266 -5.72 8.71 1.31
N ASP A 267 -5.13 7.63 1.83
CA ASP A 267 -3.73 7.29 1.57
C ASP A 267 -3.50 6.92 0.10
N GLN A 268 -4.45 6.22 -0.53
CA GLN A 268 -4.40 5.92 -1.95
C GLN A 268 -4.46 7.20 -2.79
N PHE A 269 -5.38 8.12 -2.47
CA PHE A 269 -5.45 9.41 -3.15
C PHE A 269 -4.16 10.22 -2.97
N GLU A 270 -3.63 10.28 -1.74
CA GLU A 270 -2.37 10.94 -1.49
C GLU A 270 -1.25 10.30 -2.32
N PHE A 271 -1.15 8.98 -2.32
CA PHE A 271 -0.19 8.23 -3.13
C PHE A 271 -0.30 8.57 -4.61
N ILE A 272 -1.50 8.54 -5.19
CA ILE A 272 -1.76 8.94 -6.58
C ILE A 272 -1.29 10.37 -6.82
N SER A 273 -1.64 11.30 -5.94
CA SER A 273 -1.33 12.72 -6.11
C SER A 273 0.15 13.08 -5.96
N ARG A 274 0.97 12.22 -5.33
CA ARG A 274 2.41 12.45 -5.14
C ARG A 274 3.27 11.89 -6.26
N ASN A 275 2.72 10.99 -7.08
CA ASN A 275 3.47 10.26 -8.09
C ASN A 275 3.09 10.71 -9.49
N SER A 276 4.06 10.75 -10.41
CA SER A 276 3.75 10.92 -11.84
C SER A 276 3.27 9.61 -12.46
N TRP A 277 2.38 9.68 -13.44
CA TRP A 277 1.75 8.50 -14.04
C TRP A 277 1.81 8.50 -15.57
N GLU A 278 2.05 7.33 -16.16
CA GLU A 278 2.15 7.17 -17.61
C GLU A 278 1.75 5.77 -18.08
N GLY A 279 1.43 5.69 -19.38
CA GLY A 279 1.05 4.43 -20.03
C GLY A 279 -0.35 3.95 -19.66
N ARG A 280 -0.45 2.65 -19.39
CA ARG A 280 -1.69 1.94 -19.07
C ARG A 280 -1.69 1.52 -17.61
N PHE A 281 -2.82 1.69 -16.94
CA PHE A 281 -3.03 1.13 -15.62
C PHE A 281 -3.12 -0.40 -15.72
N VAL A 282 -2.35 -1.10 -14.90
CA VAL A 282 -2.32 -2.57 -14.86
C VAL A 282 -3.19 -3.09 -13.72
N GLY A 283 -3.10 -2.48 -12.55
CA GLY A 283 -3.74 -2.94 -11.33
C GLY A 283 -2.93 -2.55 -10.09
N ASN A 284 -3.48 -2.86 -8.92
CA ASN A 284 -2.69 -2.83 -7.68
C ASN A 284 -1.72 -4.01 -7.65
N TRP A 285 -0.66 -3.91 -6.86
CA TRP A 285 0.27 -5.01 -6.66
C TRP A 285 0.70 -5.12 -5.21
N HIS A 286 1.06 -6.32 -4.78
CA HIS A 286 1.77 -6.55 -3.54
C HIS A 286 2.66 -7.80 -3.61
N ILE A 287 3.48 -7.97 -2.59
CA ILE A 287 4.33 -9.16 -2.42
C ILE A 287 3.89 -9.96 -1.20
N HIS A 288 4.00 -11.29 -1.29
CA HIS A 288 4.09 -12.16 -0.13
C HIS A 288 5.57 -12.46 0.12
N PRO A 289 6.21 -11.81 1.11
CA PRO A 289 7.61 -12.07 1.44
C PRO A 289 7.76 -13.47 2.05
N PRO A 290 8.98 -14.02 2.14
CA PRO A 290 9.20 -15.28 2.84
C PRO A 290 8.98 -15.16 4.36
N MET A 291 8.74 -16.29 5.01
CA MET A 291 8.96 -16.45 6.44
C MET A 291 10.44 -16.70 6.72
N VAL A 292 10.96 -16.11 7.78
CA VAL A 292 12.32 -16.39 8.26
C VAL A 292 12.29 -17.69 9.07
N GLY A 293 12.88 -18.74 8.52
CA GLY A 293 13.08 -20.03 9.21
C GLY A 293 14.37 -20.06 10.02
N LYS A 294 14.68 -21.24 10.57
CA LYS A 294 15.92 -21.45 11.35
C LYS A 294 17.19 -21.39 10.51
N SER A 295 17.14 -21.87 9.27
CA SER A 295 18.32 -22.01 8.39
C SER A 295 18.10 -21.52 6.97
N ARG A 296 16.87 -21.11 6.62
CA ARG A 296 16.51 -20.60 5.30
C ARG A 296 15.19 -19.84 5.34
N PHE A 297 14.89 -19.16 4.24
CA PHE A 297 13.56 -18.64 3.96
C PHE A 297 12.56 -19.78 3.64
N HIS A 298 11.31 -19.59 4.03
CA HIS A 298 10.18 -20.45 3.67
C HIS A 298 9.10 -19.64 2.95
N THR A 299 8.44 -20.27 1.97
CA THR A 299 7.30 -19.71 1.24
C THR A 299 6.10 -19.47 2.17
N THR A 300 5.46 -18.31 2.05
CA THR A 300 4.29 -17.86 2.84
C THR A 300 2.94 -18.31 2.26
N GLY A 301 2.92 -18.79 1.01
CA GLY A 301 1.73 -19.31 0.33
C GLY A 301 1.23 -18.39 -0.78
N GLY A 302 0.36 -18.93 -1.64
CA GLY A 302 -0.27 -18.21 -2.75
C GLY A 302 -1.28 -17.16 -2.30
N PRO A 303 -2.13 -16.65 -3.22
CA PRO A 303 -3.17 -15.68 -2.90
C PRO A 303 -4.09 -16.13 -1.77
N SER A 304 -4.30 -15.22 -0.81
CA SER A 304 -5.24 -15.34 0.30
C SER A 304 -6.67 -14.95 -0.12
N HIS A 305 -7.66 -15.25 0.72
CA HIS A 305 -9.03 -14.79 0.48
C HIS A 305 -9.14 -13.25 0.41
N PRO A 306 -8.50 -12.47 1.32
CA PRO A 306 -8.41 -11.02 1.18
C PRO A 306 -7.88 -10.53 -0.17
N ASP A 307 -6.88 -11.20 -0.75
CA ASP A 307 -6.31 -10.81 -2.05
C ASP A 307 -7.34 -10.93 -3.18
N ILE A 308 -8.14 -12.00 -3.15
CA ILE A 308 -9.19 -12.26 -4.13
C ILE A 308 -10.30 -11.22 -3.98
N VAL A 309 -10.73 -10.94 -2.76
CA VAL A 309 -11.75 -9.91 -2.46
C VAL A 309 -11.26 -8.52 -2.88
N SER A 310 -10.00 -8.20 -2.61
CA SER A 310 -9.37 -6.94 -3.02
C SER A 310 -9.31 -6.81 -4.54
N ALA A 311 -8.92 -7.87 -5.25
CA ALA A 311 -8.89 -7.90 -6.71
C ALA A 311 -10.29 -7.72 -7.32
N ALA A 312 -11.32 -8.38 -6.76
CA ALA A 312 -12.70 -8.20 -7.21
C ALA A 312 -13.20 -6.77 -6.98
N ALA A 313 -12.87 -6.16 -5.84
CA ALA A 313 -13.27 -4.78 -5.52
C ALA A 313 -12.53 -3.72 -6.34
N LYS A 314 -11.27 -3.96 -6.69
CA LYS A 314 -10.38 -3.00 -7.37
C LYS A 314 -10.17 -3.30 -8.87
N GLY A 315 -10.81 -4.36 -9.37
CA GLY A 315 -10.74 -4.83 -10.77
C GLY A 315 -9.58 -5.78 -11.05
N ARG A 316 -8.37 -5.47 -10.58
CA ARG A 316 -7.18 -6.30 -10.81
C ARG A 316 -6.13 -6.15 -9.73
N SER A 317 -5.51 -7.26 -9.32
CA SER A 317 -4.38 -7.27 -8.38
C SER A 317 -3.26 -8.19 -8.87
N LEU A 318 -2.03 -7.73 -8.74
CA LEU A 318 -0.81 -8.47 -9.06
C LEU A 318 -0.19 -8.96 -7.76
N LEU A 319 0.07 -10.26 -7.62
CA LEU A 319 0.73 -10.80 -6.43
C LEU A 319 2.05 -11.49 -6.81
N PHE A 320 3.13 -11.08 -6.17
CA PHE A 320 4.44 -11.73 -6.24
C PHE A 320 4.72 -12.52 -4.97
N VAL A 321 4.81 -13.83 -5.07
CA VAL A 321 5.07 -14.72 -3.94
C VAL A 321 6.51 -15.21 -3.99
N PHE A 322 7.24 -15.02 -2.91
CA PHE A 322 8.59 -15.52 -2.78
C PHE A 322 8.62 -17.05 -2.79
N GLN A 323 9.56 -17.63 -3.54
CA GLN A 323 9.92 -19.05 -3.47
C GLN A 323 11.42 -19.17 -3.19
N SER A 324 11.86 -20.21 -2.48
CA SER A 324 13.29 -20.38 -2.18
C SER A 324 14.16 -20.52 -3.42
N ASP A 325 13.59 -21.00 -4.52
CA ASP A 325 14.23 -21.23 -5.81
C ASP A 325 13.74 -20.27 -6.91
N GLY A 326 12.95 -19.25 -6.56
CA GLY A 326 12.44 -18.26 -7.51
C GLY A 326 11.26 -17.44 -7.00
N PHE A 327 10.26 -17.19 -7.84
CA PHE A 327 9.01 -16.57 -7.41
C PHE A 327 7.83 -17.07 -8.23
N ASP A 328 6.63 -16.92 -7.66
CA ASP A 328 5.37 -17.12 -8.35
C ASP A 328 4.68 -15.77 -8.54
N PHE A 329 4.18 -15.52 -9.74
CA PHE A 329 3.42 -14.33 -10.09
C PHE A 329 1.97 -14.70 -10.40
N TYR A 330 1.04 -14.08 -9.67
CA TYR A 330 -0.39 -14.23 -9.85
C TYR A 330 -0.98 -12.94 -10.43
N ASP A 331 -1.74 -13.09 -11.51
CA ASP A 331 -2.54 -12.03 -12.11
C ASP A 331 -4.00 -12.26 -11.75
N LEU A 332 -4.48 -11.51 -10.76
CA LEU A 332 -5.80 -11.67 -10.18
C LEU A 332 -6.75 -10.70 -10.89
N VAL A 333 -7.49 -11.16 -11.90
CA VAL A 333 -8.46 -10.36 -12.70
C VAL A 333 -9.88 -10.86 -12.47
N ASP A 334 -10.82 -9.92 -12.24
CA ASP A 334 -12.30 -10.05 -12.31
C ASP A 334 -12.88 -11.48 -12.11
N PHE A 335 -13.24 -11.80 -10.86
CA PHE A 335 -13.54 -13.15 -10.38
C PHE A 335 -15.02 -13.55 -10.42
N ASP A 336 -15.86 -12.85 -11.16
CA ASP A 336 -17.32 -12.97 -11.02
C ASP A 336 -17.96 -14.29 -11.51
N GLN A 337 -17.20 -15.33 -11.90
CA GLN A 337 -17.77 -16.48 -12.62
C GLN A 337 -17.13 -17.88 -12.41
N ARG A 338 -16.09 -18.10 -11.59
CA ARG A 338 -15.51 -19.46 -11.44
C ARG A 338 -15.13 -19.86 -10.01
N PRO A 339 -15.47 -21.09 -9.56
CA PRO A 339 -14.97 -21.62 -8.29
C PRO A 339 -13.45 -21.78 -8.36
N TYR A 340 -12.78 -21.19 -7.38
CA TYR A 340 -11.33 -21.05 -7.28
C TYR A 340 -10.59 -22.39 -7.19
N SER A 341 -9.46 -22.47 -7.89
CA SER A 341 -8.38 -23.38 -7.56
C SER A 341 -7.07 -22.60 -7.63
N VAL A 342 -6.45 -22.29 -6.47
CA VAL A 342 -5.09 -21.71 -6.37
C VAL A 342 -4.07 -22.47 -7.24
N SER A 343 -4.36 -23.76 -7.46
CA SER A 343 -3.55 -24.69 -8.23
C SER A 343 -3.79 -24.65 -9.73
N ASP A 344 -4.74 -23.85 -10.24
CA ASP A 344 -4.93 -23.72 -11.68
C ASP A 344 -3.70 -23.03 -12.29
N PRO A 345 -2.90 -23.75 -13.10
CA PRO A 345 -1.65 -23.23 -13.64
C PRO A 345 -1.86 -22.05 -14.60
N SER A 346 -3.08 -21.81 -15.10
CA SER A 346 -3.38 -20.69 -15.99
C SER A 346 -3.29 -19.31 -15.32
N PHE A 347 -3.25 -19.25 -13.98
CA PHE A 347 -3.20 -17.99 -13.23
C PHE A 347 -1.82 -17.66 -12.68
N VAL A 348 -0.84 -18.54 -12.82
CA VAL A 348 0.47 -18.41 -12.18
C VAL A 348 1.64 -18.53 -13.17
N THR A 349 2.51 -17.54 -13.13
CA THR A 349 3.78 -17.54 -13.87
C THR A 349 4.87 -17.86 -12.87
N ARG A 350 5.59 -18.95 -13.14
CA ARG A 350 6.62 -19.46 -12.25
C ARG A 350 7.99 -19.18 -12.84
N PHE A 351 8.80 -18.43 -12.12
CA PHE A 351 10.22 -18.27 -12.42
C PHE A 351 11.02 -19.10 -11.42
N ARG A 352 11.99 -19.89 -11.91
CA ARG A 352 12.87 -20.75 -11.09
C ARG A 352 14.30 -20.65 -11.59
N SER A 353 15.26 -20.44 -10.67
CA SER A 353 16.66 -20.21 -11.02
C SER A 353 17.62 -20.51 -9.87
N GLN A 354 18.74 -21.18 -10.18
CA GLN A 354 19.83 -21.39 -9.23
C GLN A 354 20.46 -20.07 -8.76
N ALA A 355 20.51 -19.06 -9.63
CA ALA A 355 21.06 -17.74 -9.29
C ALA A 355 20.19 -17.04 -8.24
N TRP A 356 18.86 -17.22 -8.32
CA TRP A 356 17.93 -16.74 -7.31
C TRP A 356 18.16 -17.42 -5.96
N GLU A 357 18.19 -18.75 -5.96
CA GLU A 357 18.42 -19.55 -4.74
C GLU A 357 19.73 -19.13 -4.06
N THR A 358 20.80 -19.00 -4.84
CA THR A 358 22.12 -18.58 -4.34
C THR A 358 22.09 -17.18 -3.73
N ARG A 359 21.47 -16.22 -4.42
CA ARG A 359 21.32 -14.82 -3.94
C ARG A 359 20.59 -14.78 -2.61
N PHE A 360 19.42 -15.41 -2.52
CA PHE A 360 18.58 -15.32 -1.33
C PHE A 360 19.08 -16.20 -0.17
N ALA A 361 19.82 -17.27 -0.43
CA ALA A 361 20.56 -17.99 0.62
C ALA A 361 21.67 -17.11 1.23
N ALA A 362 22.37 -16.31 0.41
CA ALA A 362 23.36 -15.35 0.90
C ALA A 362 22.71 -14.24 1.73
N GLU A 363 21.57 -13.69 1.27
CA GLU A 363 20.80 -12.69 2.03
C GLU A 363 20.29 -13.24 3.37
N PHE A 364 19.80 -14.49 3.38
CA PHE A 364 19.41 -15.14 4.63
C PHE A 364 20.59 -15.22 5.61
N THR A 365 21.75 -15.65 5.11
CA THR A 365 22.95 -15.79 5.93
C THR A 365 23.44 -14.44 6.46
N ALA A 366 23.45 -13.41 5.61
CA ALA A 366 23.92 -12.09 5.98
C ALA A 366 23.02 -11.40 7.03
N ARG A 367 21.70 -11.64 6.99
CA ARG A 367 20.72 -10.89 7.80
C ARG A 367 20.17 -11.66 8.99
N TYR A 368 20.02 -12.98 8.87
CA TYR A 368 19.18 -13.76 9.79
C TYR A 368 19.89 -14.99 10.36
N ALA A 369 21.03 -15.42 9.81
CA ALA A 369 21.81 -16.46 10.45
C ALA A 369 22.41 -15.91 11.76
N VAL A 370 22.09 -16.59 12.87
CA VAL A 370 22.70 -16.28 14.16
C VAL A 370 24.20 -16.60 14.07
N PRO A 371 25.11 -15.67 14.40
CA PRO A 371 26.54 -15.94 14.50
C PRO A 371 26.77 -17.05 15.53
N GLY A 372 26.98 -18.28 15.07
CA GLY A 372 27.13 -19.47 15.92
C GLY A 372 26.56 -20.76 15.35
N ALA A 373 25.66 -20.71 14.37
CA ALA A 373 25.07 -21.92 13.76
C ALA A 373 25.89 -22.50 12.58
N LEU A 374 26.89 -21.77 12.07
CA LEU A 374 27.75 -22.21 10.95
C LEU A 374 29.04 -22.92 11.39
N ALA A 375 29.26 -23.11 12.70
CA ALA A 375 30.46 -23.77 13.23
C ALA A 375 30.27 -25.27 13.52
N ALA A 376 29.13 -25.86 13.12
CA ALA A 376 28.85 -27.28 13.35
C ALA A 376 28.30 -27.95 12.10
N HIS A 377 29.10 -27.97 11.03
CA HIS A 377 29.02 -28.98 9.98
C HIS A 377 30.41 -29.38 9.52
#